data_AF-A0A926W005-F1
#
_entry.id   AF-A0A926W005-F1
#
_cell.length_a   1.000
_cell.length_b   1.000
_cell.length_c   1.000
_cell.angle_alpha   90.00
_cell.angle_beta   90.00
_cell.angle_gamma   90.00
#
_symmetry.space_group_name_H-M   'P 1'
#
loop_
_entity.id
_entity.type
_entity.pdbx_description
1 polymer ?
#
loop_
_entity_poly.entity_id
_entity_poly.type
_entity_poly.pdbx_seq_one_letter_code
_entity_poly.pdbx_strand_id
1 'polypeptide(L)'
;MINLQTINLLLLPSVALNERSQLPSQPCIYFAIDSQGIIQYIGRSVNPRLRWNANKFWQITGLPRATAFRLWRDRDIYPDKTTVEVICKKLNGQPGDFLIYMEDIDEA
;
A
#
# COMPACT_ATOMS: atom_id res chain seq x y z
N MET A 1 26.51 -9.96 7.15
CA MET A 1 25.71 -10.53 8.28
C MET A 1 25.58 -9.43 9.32
N ILE A 2 24.37 -9.07 9.74
CA ILE A 2 24.13 -8.02 10.75
C ILE A 2 24.36 -8.60 12.15
N ASN A 3 25.08 -7.89 13.01
CA ASN A 3 25.21 -8.24 14.43
C ASN A 3 24.08 -7.58 15.23
N LEU A 4 23.19 -8.40 15.78
CA LEU A 4 22.01 -7.94 16.52
C LEU A 4 22.36 -7.30 17.87
N GLN A 5 23.50 -7.64 18.47
CA GLN A 5 23.93 -7.09 19.77
C GLN A 5 24.48 -5.66 19.66
N THR A 6 24.82 -5.22 18.45
CA THR A 6 25.39 -3.89 18.19
C THR A 6 24.46 -2.99 17.38
N ILE A 7 23.24 -3.44 17.07
CA ILE A 7 22.27 -2.59 16.39
C ILE A 7 21.79 -1.50 17.35
N ASN A 8 22.09 -0.26 17.01
CA ASN A 8 21.48 0.89 17.64
C ASN A 8 20.23 1.28 16.84
N LEU A 9 19.05 0.99 17.38
CA LEU A 9 17.76 1.26 16.73
C LEU A 9 17.55 2.76 16.42
N LEU A 10 18.17 3.65 17.19
CA LEU A 10 18.07 5.11 17.00
C LEU A 10 18.86 5.61 15.79
N LEU A 11 19.82 4.82 15.29
CA LEU A 11 20.60 5.15 14.09
C LEU A 11 19.99 4.58 12.82
N LEU A 12 18.89 3.82 12.93
CA LEU A 12 18.20 3.30 11.76
C LEU A 12 17.56 4.44 10.97
N PRO A 13 17.55 4.36 9.62
CA PRO A 13 16.78 5.28 8.81
C PRO A 13 15.32 5.28 9.27
N SER A 14 14.82 6.48 9.60
CA SER A 14 13.44 6.69 9.97
C SER A 14 12.80 7.69 9.01
N VAL A 15 11.51 7.54 8.81
CA VAL A 15 10.71 8.41 7.96
C VAL A 15 9.49 8.81 8.76
N ALA A 16 9.23 10.11 8.89
CA ALA A 16 8.05 10.59 9.57
C ALA A 16 6.78 10.19 8.79
N LEU A 17 5.66 10.01 9.49
CA LEU A 17 4.43 9.47 8.88
C LEU A 17 3.84 10.37 7.77
N ASN A 18 4.07 11.68 7.86
CA ASN A 18 3.75 12.68 6.84
C ASN A 18 4.65 12.54 5.59
N GLU A 19 5.86 12.00 5.73
CA GLU A 19 6.85 11.81 4.67
C GLU A 19 6.90 10.37 4.15
N ARG A 20 5.92 9.54 4.48
CA ARG A 20 5.82 8.11 4.12
C ARG A 20 6.00 7.77 2.64
N SER A 21 5.89 8.73 1.73
CA SER A 21 6.28 8.54 0.31
C SER A 21 7.75 8.18 0.14
N GLN A 22 8.59 8.56 1.11
CA GLN A 22 10.02 8.27 1.18
C GLN A 22 10.33 6.87 1.74
N LEU A 23 9.32 6.10 2.17
CA LEU A 23 9.53 4.73 2.65
C LEU A 23 10.33 3.89 1.64
N PRO A 24 11.23 2.99 2.08
CA PRO A 24 12.00 2.17 1.18
C PRO A 24 11.10 1.25 0.35
N SER A 25 11.54 0.96 -0.87
CA SER A 25 10.91 -0.01 -1.76
C SER A 25 11.59 -1.39 -1.71
N GLN A 26 12.71 -1.49 -0.99
CA GLN A 26 13.47 -2.72 -0.80
C GLN A 26 12.90 -3.57 0.35
N PRO A 27 13.18 -4.89 0.36
CA PRO A 27 12.81 -5.75 1.46
C PRO A 27 13.42 -5.30 2.78
N CYS A 28 12.60 -5.09 3.80
CA CYS A 28 13.08 -4.73 5.12
C CYS A 28 12.15 -5.18 6.25
N ILE A 29 12.70 -5.15 7.46
CA ILE A 29 11.94 -5.09 8.70
C ILE A 29 11.80 -3.59 9.04
N TYR A 30 10.62 -3.17 9.49
CA TYR A 30 10.35 -1.79 9.86
C TYR A 30 9.53 -1.72 11.15
N PHE A 31 9.71 -0.63 11.88
CA PHE A 31 9.01 -0.34 13.12
C PHE A 31 8.07 0.85 12.88
N ALA A 32 6.81 0.73 13.29
CA ALA A 32 5.94 1.88 13.46
C ALA A 32 6.01 2.29 14.93
N ILE A 33 6.43 3.52 15.18
CA ILE A 33 6.57 4.11 16.51
C ILE A 33 5.64 5.31 16.64
N ASP A 34 5.17 5.60 17.84
CA ASP A 34 4.44 6.83 18.13
C ASP A 34 5.36 7.99 18.51
N SER A 35 4.78 9.15 18.83
CA SER A 35 5.51 10.35 19.23
C SER A 35 6.24 10.22 20.57
N GLN A 36 5.94 9.21 21.38
CA GLN A 36 6.63 8.92 22.64
C GLN A 36 7.77 7.91 22.44
N GLY A 37 8.01 7.45 21.21
CA GLY A 37 9.04 6.45 20.89
C GLY A 37 8.63 5.02 21.21
N ILE A 38 7.35 4.77 21.49
CA ILE A 38 6.85 3.42 21.77
C ILE A 38 6.58 2.70 20.45
N ILE A 39 7.08 1.46 20.34
CA ILE A 39 6.82 0.59 19.18
C ILE A 39 5.37 0.13 19.22
N GLN A 40 4.59 0.56 18.24
CA GLN A 40 3.20 0.18 18.06
C GLN A 40 3.06 -1.06 17.16
N TYR A 41 4.00 -1.26 16.23
CA TYR A 41 3.96 -2.39 15.30
C TYR A 41 5.34 -2.71 14.74
N ILE A 42 5.63 -4.00 14.59
CA ILE A 42 6.81 -4.51 13.89
C ILE A 42 6.36 -5.20 12.61
N GLY A 43 6.83 -4.71 11.47
CA GLY A 43 6.47 -5.23 10.15
C GLY A 43 7.66 -5.79 9.41
N ARG A 44 7.39 -6.78 8.56
CA ARG A 44 8.28 -7.18 7.46
C ARG A 44 7.55 -6.97 6.13
N SER A 45 8.24 -6.45 5.13
CA SER A 45 7.71 -6.29 3.77
C SER A 45 8.82 -6.38 2.74
N VAL A 46 8.53 -6.96 1.58
CA VAL A 46 9.41 -6.88 0.41
C VAL A 46 9.44 -5.48 -0.20
N ASN A 47 8.39 -4.69 0.06
CA ASN A 47 8.26 -3.30 -0.35
C ASN A 47 7.35 -2.56 0.65
N PRO A 48 7.92 -1.94 1.70
CA PRO A 48 7.16 -1.22 2.73
C PRO A 48 6.31 -0.07 2.17
N ARG A 49 6.83 0.68 1.18
CA ARG A 49 6.10 1.77 0.52
C ARG A 49 4.77 1.29 -0.09
N LEU A 50 4.82 0.21 -0.87
CA LEU A 50 3.59 -0.36 -1.48
C LEU A 50 2.64 -0.92 -0.42
N ARG A 51 3.16 -1.62 0.59
CA ARG A 51 2.35 -2.19 1.68
C ARG A 51 1.58 -1.11 2.43
N TRP A 52 2.21 0.04 2.68
CA TRP A 52 1.57 1.15 3.36
C TRP A 52 0.37 1.68 2.56
N ASN A 53 0.54 1.88 1.26
CA ASN A 53 -0.52 2.40 0.41
C ASN A 53 -1.69 1.41 0.26
N ALA A 54 -1.41 0.10 0.19
CA ALA A 54 -2.44 -0.94 0.20
C ALA A 54 -3.28 -0.94 1.50
N ASN A 55 -2.62 -0.70 2.65
CA ASN A 55 -3.31 -0.59 3.94
C ASN A 55 -4.24 0.63 3.98
N LYS A 56 -3.78 1.78 3.45
CA LYS A 56 -4.62 2.98 3.30
C LYS A 56 -5.84 2.70 2.43
N PHE A 57 -5.65 2.07 1.27
CA PHE A 57 -6.77 1.71 0.38
C PHE A 57 -7.78 0.80 1.08
N TRP A 58 -7.30 -0.21 1.81
CA TRP A 58 -8.14 -1.08 2.62
C TRP A 58 -8.94 -0.31 3.69
N GLN A 59 -8.29 0.58 4.45
CA GLN A 59 -8.94 1.37 5.49
C GLN A 59 -10.01 2.34 4.94
N ILE A 60 -9.74 2.97 3.79
CA ILE A 60 -10.66 3.91 3.15
C ILE A 60 -11.88 3.17 2.59
N THR A 61 -11.65 2.07 1.89
CA THR A 61 -12.73 1.34 1.20
C THR A 61 -13.53 0.44 2.12
N GLY A 62 -12.92 -0.09 3.19
CA GLY A 62 -13.55 -1.06 4.08
C GLY A 62 -13.75 -2.45 3.44
N LEU A 63 -13.14 -2.70 2.28
CA LEU A 63 -13.21 -3.99 1.59
C LEU A 63 -12.59 -5.12 2.43
N PRO A 64 -12.90 -6.39 2.12
CA PRO A 64 -12.13 -7.51 2.63
C PRO A 64 -10.63 -7.30 2.33
N ARG A 65 -9.78 -7.52 3.34
CA ARG A 65 -8.35 -7.22 3.26
C ARG A 65 -7.68 -7.87 2.04
N ALA A 66 -8.03 -9.13 1.74
CA ALA A 66 -7.50 -9.85 0.59
C ALA A 66 -7.87 -9.16 -0.73
N THR A 67 -9.12 -8.72 -0.88
CA THR A 67 -9.60 -7.97 -2.06
C THR A 67 -8.87 -6.64 -2.21
N ALA A 68 -8.80 -5.84 -1.14
CA ALA A 68 -8.14 -4.54 -1.17
C ALA A 68 -6.65 -4.65 -1.55
N PHE A 69 -5.94 -5.60 -0.95
CA PHE A 69 -4.52 -5.81 -1.21
C PHE A 69 -4.27 -6.38 -2.61
N ARG A 70 -5.17 -7.24 -3.13
CA ARG A 70 -5.08 -7.76 -4.50
C ARG A 70 -5.22 -6.63 -5.52
N LEU A 71 -6.28 -5.82 -5.40
CA LEU A 71 -6.54 -4.69 -6.30
C LEU A 71 -5.45 -3.62 -6.24
N TRP A 72 -4.87 -3.38 -5.06
CA TRP A 72 -3.78 -2.41 -4.95
C TRP A 72 -2.47 -2.90 -5.60
N ARG A 73 -2.24 -4.22 -5.59
CA ARG A 73 -1.00 -4.81 -6.10
C ARG A 73 -1.05 -5.03 -7.61
N ASP A 74 -2.21 -5.40 -8.13
CA ASP A 74 -2.41 -5.79 -9.51
C ASP A 74 -3.42 -4.83 -10.16
N ARG A 75 -2.90 -3.96 -11.03
CA ARG A 75 -3.68 -2.90 -11.67
C ARG A 75 -4.48 -3.41 -12.87
N ASP A 76 -4.21 -4.63 -13.33
CA ASP A 76 -4.88 -5.24 -14.48
C ASP A 76 -6.14 -6.02 -14.06
N ILE A 77 -6.33 -6.24 -12.75
CA ILE A 77 -7.54 -6.87 -12.22
C ILE A 77 -8.70 -5.88 -12.23
N TYR A 78 -9.69 -6.19 -13.06
CA TYR A 78 -10.99 -5.53 -12.98
C TYR A 78 -11.82 -6.14 -11.82
N PRO A 79 -12.26 -5.32 -10.83
CA PRO A 79 -13.08 -5.81 -9.72
C PRO A 79 -14.50 -6.21 -10.14
N ASP A 80 -15.15 -7.06 -9.34
CA ASP A 80 -16.58 -7.33 -9.51
C ASP A 80 -17.44 -6.08 -9.27
N LYS A 81 -18.69 -6.12 -9.75
CA LYS A 81 -19.64 -4.99 -9.66
C LYS A 81 -19.80 -4.45 -8.23
N THR A 82 -19.97 -5.34 -7.25
CA THR A 82 -20.14 -4.96 -5.85
C THR A 82 -18.92 -4.22 -5.32
N THR A 83 -17.72 -4.69 -5.69
CA THR A 83 -16.47 -4.07 -5.30
C THR A 83 -16.28 -2.70 -5.98
N VAL A 84 -16.63 -2.58 -7.26
CA VAL A 84 -16.65 -1.29 -7.98
C VAL A 84 -17.56 -0.29 -7.28
N GLU A 85 -18.79 -0.67 -6.92
CA GLU A 85 -19.74 0.20 -6.22
C GLU A 85 -19.20 0.72 -4.89
N VAL A 86 -18.55 -0.15 -4.10
CA VAL A 86 -17.90 0.25 -2.84
C VAL A 86 -16.79 1.27 -3.09
N ILE A 87 -15.93 1.03 -4.07
CA ILE A 87 -14.79 1.92 -4.37
C ILE A 87 -15.31 3.26 -4.88
N CYS A 88 -16.22 3.27 -5.86
CA CYS A 88 -16.84 4.50 -6.39
C CYS A 88 -17.45 5.34 -5.28
N LYS A 89 -18.25 4.71 -4.39
CA LYS A 89 -18.89 5.39 -3.26
C LYS A 89 -17.89 6.00 -2.28
N LYS A 90 -16.78 5.31 -2.00
CA LYS A 90 -15.78 5.73 -1.00
C LYS A 90 -14.78 6.74 -1.52
N LEU A 91 -14.43 6.66 -2.80
CA LEU A 91 -13.44 7.53 -3.44
C LEU A 91 -14.08 8.65 -4.28
N ASN A 92 -15.41 8.75 -4.30
CA ASN A 92 -16.16 9.70 -5.12
C ASN A 92 -15.82 9.58 -6.61
N GLY A 93 -15.71 8.34 -7.09
CA GLY A 93 -15.44 8.00 -8.50
C GLY A 93 -16.66 7.41 -9.20
N GLN A 94 -16.52 7.14 -10.49
CA GLN A 94 -17.49 6.50 -11.36
C GLN A 94 -16.93 5.18 -11.92
N PRO A 95 -17.76 4.20 -12.31
CA PRO A 95 -17.29 2.96 -12.91
C PRO A 95 -16.40 3.17 -14.16
N GLY A 96 -16.62 4.26 -14.90
CA GLY A 96 -15.78 4.63 -16.04
C GLY A 96 -14.33 4.95 -15.68
N ASP A 97 -14.04 5.32 -14.42
CA ASP A 97 -12.67 5.62 -13.95
C ASP A 97 -11.77 4.37 -13.89
N PHE A 98 -12.35 3.17 -14.03
CA PHE A 98 -11.63 1.89 -14.05
C PHE A 98 -11.29 1.42 -15.47
N LEU A 99 -11.85 2.04 -16.50
CA LEU A 99 -11.68 1.59 -17.88
C LEU A 99 -10.35 2.10 -18.45
N ILE A 100 -9.55 1.16 -18.96
CA ILE A 100 -8.39 1.46 -19.78
C ILE A 100 -8.86 1.45 -21.23
N TYR A 101 -8.88 2.61 -21.88
CA TYR A 101 -9.13 2.69 -23.32
C TYR A 101 -7.93 2.10 -24.04
N MET A 102 -8.12 0.99 -24.73
CA MET A 102 -7.14 0.49 -25.70
C MET A 102 -7.51 1.09 -27.05
N GLU A 103 -6.53 1.64 -27.76
CA GLU A 103 -6.72 2.04 -29.15
C GLU A 103 -7.08 0.80 -29.97
N ASP A 104 -8.06 0.91 -30.85
CA ASP A 104 -8.39 -0.15 -31.79
C ASP A 104 -7.14 -0.40 -32.64
N ILE A 105 -6.63 -1.63 -32.59
CA ILE A 105 -5.56 -2.04 -33.50
C ILE A 105 -6.24 -2.18 -34.86
N ASP A 106 -6.09 -1.17 -35.71
CA ASP A 106 -6.46 -1.27 -37.12
C ASP A 106 -5.65 -2.42 -37.73
N GLU A 107 -6.29 -3.58 -37.92
CA GLU A 107 -5.73 -4.68 -38.71
C GLU A 107 -5.61 -4.19 -40.17
N ALA A 108 -4.37 -3.91 -40.58
CA ALA A 108 -4.01 -3.54 -41.96
C ALA A 108 -3.94 -4.75 -42.89
#